data_AF-A0A8J3U9M3-F1
#
_entry.id   AF-A0A8J3U9M3-F1
#
_cell.length_a   1.000
_cell.length_b   1.000
_cell.length_c   1.000
_cell.angle_alpha   90.00
_cell.angle_beta   90.00
_cell.angle_gamma   90.00
#
_symmetry.space_group_name_H-M   'P 1'
#
loop_
_entity.id
_entity.type
_entity.pdbx_description
1 polymer ?
#
loop_
_entity_poly.entity_id
_entity_poly.type
_entity_poly.pdbx_seq_one_letter_code
_entity_poly.pdbx_strand_id
1 'polypeptide(L)'
;MGWRLLRSRKAGVSAQDAVRHLMGMGFMEIRFTTHLIRREMQEEGPSSPLSYIERLRMIADVCHNLPGDFRWSSDQERERRAVESLRFHLRGLVYDDPVDSQAAQWVRTQLDEVGFDYLPLLPEQVRARLTEQ
;
A
#
# COMPACT_ATOMS: atom_id res chain seq x y z
N MET A 1 14.75 7.83 34.79
CA MET A 1 13.96 8.03 33.56
C MET A 1 14.12 6.80 32.67
N GLY A 2 13.19 5.84 32.66
CA GLY A 2 13.42 4.57 31.92
C GLY A 2 12.17 3.82 31.43
N TRP A 3 10.98 4.41 31.55
CA TRP A 3 9.72 3.70 31.24
C TRP A 3 9.12 4.08 29.87
N ARG A 4 9.69 5.06 29.15
CA ARG A 4 9.18 5.48 27.82
C ARG A 4 9.78 4.71 26.64
N LEU A 5 10.98 4.13 26.79
CA LEU A 5 11.68 3.43 25.71
C LEU A 5 11.23 1.96 25.53
N LEU A 6 10.55 1.37 26.52
CA LEU A 6 10.03 -0.01 26.44
C LEU A 6 8.56 -0.08 25.99
N ARG A 7 7.88 1.08 25.84
CA ARG A 7 6.50 1.13 25.32
C ARG A 7 6.42 1.11 23.79
N SER A 8 7.55 1.27 23.11
CA SER A 8 7.63 1.41 21.64
C SER A 8 7.48 0.10 20.86
N ARG A 9 7.51 -1.08 21.50
CA ARG A 9 7.26 -2.37 20.84
C ARG A 9 5.80 -2.84 20.89
N LYS A 10 4.90 -2.09 21.54
CA LYS A 10 3.47 -2.43 21.68
C LYS A 10 2.51 -1.43 21.03
N ALA A 11 2.99 -0.27 20.58
CA ALA A 11 2.20 0.59 19.71
C ALA A 11 2.48 0.13 18.28
N GLY A 12 1.61 -0.72 17.73
CA GLY A 12 1.66 -1.07 16.31
C GLY A 12 1.53 0.18 15.43
N VAL A 13 1.95 0.07 14.17
CA VAL A 13 1.74 1.14 13.18
C VAL A 13 0.25 1.43 13.08
N SER A 14 -0.14 2.70 13.13
CA SER A 14 -1.55 3.08 12.93
C SER A 14 -1.94 2.91 11.47
N ALA A 15 -3.24 2.72 11.20
CA ALA A 15 -3.72 2.64 9.82
C ALA A 15 -3.44 3.96 9.07
N GLN A 16 -3.51 5.11 9.76
CA GLN A 16 -3.12 6.40 9.19
C GLN A 16 -1.66 6.43 8.75
N ASP A 17 -0.74 5.97 9.60
CA ASP A 17 0.69 5.98 9.25
C ASP A 17 1.00 5.00 8.12
N ALA A 18 0.31 3.86 8.09
CA ALA A 18 0.39 2.91 6.97
C ALA A 18 -0.10 3.53 5.66
N VAL A 19 -1.22 4.27 5.68
CA VAL A 19 -1.72 4.99 4.50
C VAL A 19 -0.75 6.09 4.04
N ARG A 20 -0.17 6.86 4.97
CA ARG A 20 0.87 7.86 4.63
C ARG A 20 2.09 7.22 4.02
N HIS A 21 2.51 6.07 4.54
CA HIS A 21 3.60 5.29 3.98
C HIS A 21 3.29 4.85 2.54
N LEU A 22 2.11 4.29 2.29
CA LEU A 22 1.66 3.92 0.94
C LEU A 22 1.66 5.10 -0.03
N MET A 23 1.16 6.27 0.39
CA MET A 23 1.22 7.48 -0.44
C MET A 23 2.66 7.90 -0.75
N GLY A 24 3.55 7.85 0.24
CA GLY A 24 4.97 8.19 0.08
C GLY A 24 5.69 7.23 -0.88
N MET A 25 5.49 5.92 -0.70
CA MET A 25 6.07 4.89 -1.55
C MET A 25 5.52 4.94 -2.97
N GLY A 26 4.20 5.12 -3.12
CA GLY A 26 3.58 5.28 -4.43
C GLY A 26 4.14 6.49 -5.20
N PHE A 27 4.33 7.63 -4.52
CA PHE A 27 4.98 8.79 -5.14
C PHE A 27 6.42 8.50 -5.59
N MET A 28 7.21 7.83 -4.75
CA MET A 28 8.60 7.48 -5.08
C MET A 28 8.68 6.50 -6.26
N GLU A 29 7.87 5.44 -6.25
CA GLU A 29 7.82 4.47 -7.34
C GLU A 29 7.34 5.10 -8.65
N ILE A 30 6.34 5.98 -8.60
CA ILE A 30 5.87 6.71 -9.79
C ILE A 30 7.01 7.55 -10.39
N ARG A 31 7.74 8.28 -9.54
CA ARG A 31 8.86 9.12 -9.98
C ARG A 31 10.00 8.28 -10.58
N PHE A 32 10.35 7.19 -9.92
CA PHE A 32 11.41 6.30 -10.38
C PHE A 32 11.05 5.62 -11.70
N THR A 33 9.85 5.05 -11.80
CA THR A 33 9.38 4.36 -13.01
C THR A 33 9.26 5.31 -14.19
N THR A 34 8.77 6.54 -13.98
CA THR A 34 8.75 7.57 -15.02
C THR A 34 10.16 7.90 -15.54
N HIS A 35 11.17 7.93 -14.67
CA HIS A 35 12.56 8.13 -15.08
C HIS A 35 13.07 6.98 -15.96
N LEU A 36 12.75 5.73 -15.61
CA LEU A 36 13.10 4.56 -16.41
C LEU A 36 12.45 4.60 -17.79
N ILE A 37 11.15 4.88 -17.88
CA ILE A 37 10.45 5.02 -19.17
C ILE A 37 11.14 6.07 -20.04
N ARG A 38 11.47 7.25 -19.47
CA ARG A 38 12.14 8.32 -20.23
C ARG A 38 13.49 7.87 -20.77
N ARG A 39 14.26 7.13 -19.98
CA ARG A 39 15.57 6.60 -20.40
C ARG A 39 15.41 5.55 -21.50
N GLU A 40 14.47 4.61 -21.34
CA GLU A 40 14.20 3.57 -22.33
C GLU A 40 13.63 4.15 -23.63
N MET A 41 12.88 5.24 -23.60
CA MET A 41 12.44 5.92 -24.84
C MET A 41 13.60 6.63 -25.57
N GLN A 42 14.73 6.85 -24.92
CA GLN A 42 15.92 7.48 -25.49
C GLN A 42 16.94 6.46 -26.02
N GLU A 43 16.93 5.24 -25.48
CA GLU A 43 17.76 4.12 -25.91
C GLU A 43 16.91 3.25 -26.85
N GLU A 44 17.27 3.07 -28.13
CA GLU A 44 16.49 2.28 -29.13
C GLU A 44 16.46 0.75 -28.82
N GLY A 45 16.07 0.37 -27.60
CA GLY A 45 16.06 -0.99 -27.09
C GLY A 45 14.67 -1.64 -27.10
N PRO A 46 14.58 -2.97 -27.19
CA PRO A 46 13.31 -3.70 -27.13
C PRO A 46 12.93 -3.96 -25.66
N SER A 47 12.40 -2.95 -24.97
CA SER A 47 11.71 -3.12 -23.68
C SER A 47 10.28 -2.60 -23.82
N SER A 48 9.30 -3.35 -23.30
CA SER A 48 7.89 -3.02 -23.43
C SER A 48 7.53 -1.89 -22.45
N PRO A 49 7.37 -0.63 -22.91
CA PRO A 49 7.06 0.49 -22.01
C PRO A 49 5.67 0.34 -21.37
N LEU A 50 4.86 -0.57 -21.92
CA LEU A 50 3.50 -0.85 -21.48
C LEU A 50 3.45 -1.41 -20.05
N SER A 51 4.37 -2.30 -19.65
CA SER A 51 4.36 -2.88 -18.30
C SER A 51 4.67 -1.83 -17.22
N TYR A 52 5.60 -0.91 -17.50
CA TYR A 52 5.88 0.22 -16.61
C TYR A 52 4.69 1.18 -16.52
N ILE A 53 4.02 1.47 -17.65
CA ILE A 53 2.82 2.32 -17.66
C ILE A 53 1.67 1.67 -16.89
N GLU A 54 1.47 0.36 -17.03
CA GLU A 54 0.47 -0.40 -16.27
C GLU A 54 0.77 -0.36 -14.77
N ARG A 55 2.03 -0.57 -14.37
CA ARG A 55 2.45 -0.42 -12.97
C ARG A 55 2.21 0.99 -12.44
N LEU A 56 2.55 2.02 -13.22
CA LEU A 56 2.29 3.41 -12.86
C LEU A 56 0.81 3.69 -12.62
N ARG A 57 -0.05 3.21 -13.53
CA ARG A 57 -1.52 3.37 -13.41
C ARG A 57 -2.03 2.66 -12.15
N MET A 58 -1.63 1.41 -11.95
CA MET A 58 -2.01 0.64 -10.75
C MET A 58 -1.65 1.38 -9.46
N ILE A 59 -0.41 1.88 -9.33
CA ILE A 59 0.04 2.59 -8.12
C ILE A 59 -0.70 3.93 -7.97
N ALA A 60 -0.88 4.67 -9.07
CA ALA A 60 -1.62 5.92 -9.06
C ALA A 60 -3.08 5.71 -8.63
N ASP A 61 -3.74 4.66 -9.12
CA ASP A 61 -5.10 4.29 -8.75
C ASP A 61 -5.20 3.93 -7.26
N VAL A 62 -4.23 3.19 -6.71
CA VAL A 62 -4.16 2.95 -5.27
C VAL A 62 -4.06 4.28 -4.52
N CYS A 63 -3.08 5.12 -4.85
CA CYS A 63 -2.86 6.40 -4.17
C CYS A 63 -4.05 7.35 -4.26
N HIS A 64 -4.74 7.38 -5.40
CA HIS A 64 -5.91 8.21 -5.62
C HIS A 64 -7.08 7.85 -4.68
N ASN A 65 -7.20 6.57 -4.32
CA ASN A 65 -8.26 6.05 -3.46
C ASN A 65 -7.90 6.00 -1.97
N LEU A 66 -6.67 6.39 -1.60
CA LEU A 66 -6.26 6.53 -0.21
C LEU A 66 -6.84 7.81 0.42
N PRO A 67 -7.21 7.80 1.72
CA PRO A 67 -7.69 8.98 2.40
C PRO A 67 -6.55 9.97 2.61
N GLY A 68 -6.73 11.21 2.15
CA GLY A 68 -5.79 12.30 2.41
C GLY A 68 -5.94 12.91 3.82
N ASP A 69 -4.85 13.49 4.31
CA ASP A 69 -4.76 14.07 5.67
C ASP A 69 -5.42 15.46 5.83
N PHE A 70 -5.74 16.15 4.73
CA PHE A 70 -6.12 17.56 4.76
C PHE A 70 -7.57 17.87 5.17
N ARG A 71 -8.41 16.86 5.41
CA ARG A 71 -9.80 17.09 5.83
C ARG A 71 -9.87 17.33 7.33
N TRP A 72 -10.64 18.33 7.75
CA TRP A 72 -10.94 18.58 9.16
C TRP A 72 -11.83 17.45 9.72
N SER A 73 -11.19 16.46 10.32
CA SER A 73 -11.84 15.35 11.03
C SER A 73 -11.12 15.06 12.34
N SER A 74 -11.72 14.27 13.22
CA SER A 74 -11.04 13.77 14.42
C SER A 74 -10.00 12.70 14.05
N ASP A 75 -9.01 12.46 14.91
CA ASP A 75 -8.06 11.36 14.75
C ASP A 75 -8.76 10.01 14.61
N GLN A 76 -9.83 9.79 15.38
CA GLN A 76 -10.60 8.56 15.33
C GLN A 76 -11.28 8.34 13.98
N GLU A 77 -11.83 9.39 13.38
CA GLU A 77 -12.47 9.31 12.06
C GLU A 77 -11.43 9.13 10.95
N ARG A 78 -10.25 9.75 11.07
CA ARG A 78 -9.13 9.49 10.16
C ARG A 78 -8.70 8.03 10.21
N GLU A 79 -8.55 7.48 11.41
CA GLU A 79 -8.16 6.09 11.62
C GLU A 79 -9.18 5.13 11.03
N ARG A 80 -10.47 5.35 11.29
CA ARG A 80 -11.56 4.54 10.74
C ARG A 80 -11.53 4.52 9.21
N ARG A 81 -11.37 5.68 8.57
CA ARG A 81 -11.28 5.79 7.10
C ARG A 81 -10.03 5.11 6.55
N ALA A 82 -8.91 5.24 7.24
CA ALA A 82 -7.68 4.56 6.85
C ALA A 82 -7.87 3.03 6.90
N VAL A 83 -8.45 2.49 7.98
CA VAL A 83 -8.79 1.07 8.09
C VAL A 83 -9.73 0.61 6.97
N GLU A 84 -10.77 1.39 6.66
CA GLU A 84 -11.73 1.08 5.58
C GLU A 84 -11.06 1.07 4.20
N SER A 85 -10.18 2.03 3.94
CA SER A 85 -9.40 2.11 2.70
C SER A 85 -8.42 0.94 2.57
N LEU A 86 -7.69 0.59 3.63
CA LEU A 86 -6.79 -0.57 3.63
C LEU A 86 -7.57 -1.86 3.39
N ARG A 87 -8.72 -2.05 4.04
CA ARG A 87 -9.60 -3.20 3.79
C ARG A 87 -10.06 -3.27 2.34
N PHE A 88 -10.42 -2.12 1.75
CA PHE A 88 -10.81 -2.05 0.34
C PHE A 88 -9.66 -2.48 -0.58
N HIS A 89 -8.46 -1.94 -0.40
CA HIS A 89 -7.33 -2.27 -1.26
C HIS A 89 -6.85 -3.72 -1.10
N LEU A 90 -6.99 -4.30 0.09
CA LEU A 90 -6.64 -5.70 0.34
C LEU A 90 -7.70 -6.69 -0.17
N ARG A 91 -8.86 -6.23 -0.65
CA ARG A 91 -9.92 -7.11 -1.17
C ARG A 91 -9.45 -7.96 -2.35
N GLY A 92 -8.47 -7.49 -3.12
CA GLY A 92 -7.88 -8.24 -4.24
C GLY A 92 -7.11 -9.49 -3.81
N LEU A 93 -6.83 -9.66 -2.52
CA LEU A 93 -6.33 -10.93 -1.97
C LEU A 93 -7.46 -11.98 -1.84
N VAL A 94 -8.72 -11.56 -1.87
CA VAL A 94 -9.91 -12.40 -1.68
C VAL A 94 -10.48 -12.89 -3.02
N TYR A 95 -10.47 -12.03 -4.04
CA TYR A 95 -11.07 -12.30 -5.34
C TYR A 95 -10.01 -12.64 -6.39
N ASP A 96 -10.32 -13.58 -7.29
CA ASP A 96 -9.44 -14.01 -8.38
C ASP A 96 -9.47 -13.07 -9.60
N ASP A 97 -9.50 -11.75 -9.38
CA ASP A 97 -9.27 -10.76 -10.44
C ASP A 97 -7.77 -10.42 -10.50
N PRO A 98 -7.07 -10.71 -11.61
CA PRO A 98 -5.63 -10.46 -11.73
C PRO A 98 -5.20 -9.02 -11.45
N VAL A 99 -6.02 -8.02 -11.82
CA VAL A 99 -5.66 -6.60 -11.66
C VAL A 99 -5.78 -6.20 -10.19
N ASP A 100 -6.91 -6.52 -9.55
CA ASP A 100 -7.11 -6.25 -8.13
C ASP A 100 -6.10 -7.03 -7.28
N SER A 101 -5.69 -8.24 -7.69
CA SER A 101 -4.70 -9.06 -7.01
C SER A 101 -3.30 -8.42 -7.01
N GLN A 102 -2.85 -7.85 -8.13
CA GLN A 102 -1.56 -7.18 -8.21
C GLN A 102 -1.51 -5.92 -7.32
N ALA A 103 -2.56 -5.10 -7.37
CA ALA A 103 -2.65 -3.92 -6.52
C ALA A 103 -2.66 -4.31 -5.03
N ALA A 104 -3.43 -5.33 -4.67
CA ALA A 104 -3.52 -5.81 -3.29
C ALA A 104 -2.18 -6.40 -2.80
N GLN A 105 -1.43 -7.09 -3.66
CA GLN A 105 -0.10 -7.60 -3.32
C GLN A 105 0.94 -6.49 -3.17
N TRP A 106 0.88 -5.45 -4.01
CA TRP A 106 1.71 -4.27 -3.83
C TRP A 106 1.42 -3.63 -2.47
N VAL A 107 0.15 -3.35 -2.16
CA VAL A 107 -0.24 -2.80 -0.85
C VAL A 107 0.23 -3.68 0.30
N ARG A 108 -0.01 -4.99 0.24
CA ARG A 108 0.44 -5.95 1.24
C ARG A 108 1.94 -5.84 1.51
N THR A 109 2.75 -5.85 0.46
CA THR A 109 4.22 -5.79 0.57
C THR A 109 4.65 -4.53 1.34
N GLN A 110 4.04 -3.39 1.02
CA GLN A 110 4.35 -2.12 1.71
C GLN A 110 3.87 -2.12 3.17
N LEU A 111 2.74 -2.78 3.47
CA LEU A 111 2.27 -2.94 4.84
C LEU A 111 3.16 -3.88 5.67
N ASP A 112 3.67 -4.95 5.06
CA ASP A 112 4.68 -5.83 5.67
C ASP A 112 5.97 -5.04 5.97
N GLU A 113 6.45 -4.24 5.02
CA GLU A 113 7.68 -3.43 5.17
C GLU A 113 7.58 -2.38 6.29
N VAL A 114 6.44 -1.70 6.41
CA VAL A 114 6.22 -0.73 7.50
C VAL A 114 5.87 -1.41 8.84
N GLY A 115 5.52 -2.70 8.83
CA GLY A 115 5.15 -3.46 10.02
C GLY A 115 3.73 -3.20 10.51
N PHE A 116 2.78 -2.92 9.60
CA PHE A 116 1.37 -2.78 9.91
C PHE A 116 0.68 -4.15 9.94
N ASP A 117 0.00 -4.48 11.05
CA ASP A 117 -0.76 -5.73 11.17
C ASP A 117 -2.10 -5.64 10.44
N TYR A 118 -2.11 -6.00 9.15
CA TYR A 118 -3.31 -6.03 8.32
C TYR A 118 -4.08 -7.34 8.38
N LEU A 119 -3.55 -8.39 9.03
CA LEU A 119 -4.23 -9.69 9.09
C LEU A 119 -5.65 -9.58 9.66
N PRO A 120 -5.94 -8.79 10.72
CA PRO A 120 -7.30 -8.59 11.21
C PRO A 120 -8.27 -7.97 10.20
N LEU A 121 -7.77 -7.34 9.14
CA LEU A 121 -8.60 -6.72 8.09
C LEU A 121 -9.08 -7.73 7.04
N LEU A 122 -8.49 -8.92 7.01
CA LEU A 122 -8.76 -9.94 6.00
C LEU A 122 -9.81 -10.97 6.47
N PRO A 123 -10.58 -11.56 5.54
CA PRO A 123 -11.41 -12.73 5.83
C PRO A 123 -10.57 -13.91 6.33
N GLU A 124 -11.16 -14.75 7.19
CA GLU A 124 -10.47 -15.85 7.87
C GLU A 124 -9.75 -16.81 6.91
N GLN A 125 -10.42 -17.18 5.82
CA GLN A 125 -9.86 -18.04 4.78
C GLN A 125 -8.56 -17.49 4.15
N VAL A 126 -8.48 -16.16 3.98
CA VAL A 126 -7.31 -15.50 3.40
C VAL A 126 -6.19 -15.43 4.44
N ARG A 127 -6.53 -15.12 5.71
CA ARG A 127 -5.56 -15.11 6.81
C ARG A 127 -4.87 -16.46 6.95
N ALA A 128 -5.65 -17.56 7.00
CA ALA A 128 -5.11 -18.91 7.15
C ALA A 128 -4.10 -19.24 6.04
N ARG A 129 -4.46 -18.96 4.78
CA ARG A 129 -3.58 -19.16 3.61
C ARG A 129 -2.27 -18.35 3.69
N LEU A 130 -2.30 -17.14 4.25
CA LEU A 130 -1.13 -16.28 4.35
C LEU A 130 -0.22 -16.64 5.53
N THR A 131 -0.76 -17.26 6.59
CA THR A 131 0.02 -17.71 7.75
C THR A 131 0.71 -19.06 7.57
N GLU A 132 0.33 -19.81 6.53
CA GLU A 132 0.93 -21.11 6.17
C GLU A 132 2.12 -20.98 5.20
N GLN A 133 2.41 -19.76 4.72
CA GLN A 133 3.52 -19.42 3.82
C GLN A 133 4.72 -18.89 4.60
#